data_AF-A0A290QF23-F1
#
_entry.id   AF-A0A290QF23-F1
#
_cell.length_a   1.000
_cell.length_b   1.000
_cell.length_c   1.000
_cell.angle_alpha   90.00
_cell.angle_beta   90.00
_cell.angle_gamma   90.00
#
_symmetry.space_group_name_H-M   'P 1'
#
loop_
_entity.id
_entity.type
_entity.pdbx_description
1 polymer ?
#
loop_
_entity_poly.entity_id
_entity_poly.type
_entity_poly.pdbx_seq_one_letter_code
_entity_poly.pdbx_strand_id
1 'polypeptide(L)'
;MELPEDELTFLRDLVKTSRQKIVRVQWIDRDGTTRVTPLSQTENTRLKQIAARLGTNPGEILRQAAHIPVPKYTGKKSPSSEDNGDPAN
;
A
#
# COMPACT_ATOMS: atom_id res chain seq x y z
N MET A 1 25.49 -12.41 15.77
CA MET A 1 25.13 -11.10 15.21
C MET A 1 24.60 -10.30 16.39
N GLU A 2 25.35 -9.32 16.85
CA GLU A 2 24.95 -8.47 17.98
C GLU A 2 24.31 -7.20 17.41
N LEU A 3 23.01 -7.28 17.14
CA LEU A 3 22.18 -6.14 16.78
C LEU A 3 21.24 -5.83 17.95
N PRO A 4 20.81 -4.57 18.12
CA PRO A 4 19.70 -4.21 19.00
C PRO A 4 18.43 -5.06 18.74
N GLU A 5 17.63 -5.32 19.78
CA GLU A 5 16.46 -6.21 19.68
C GLU A 5 15.38 -5.66 18.72
N ASP A 6 15.25 -4.35 18.60
CA ASP A 6 14.35 -3.69 17.66
C ASP A 6 14.78 -3.92 16.21
N GLU A 7 16.08 -3.84 15.92
CA GLU A 7 16.62 -4.15 14.60
C GLU A 7 16.47 -5.64 14.25
N LEU A 8 16.71 -6.54 15.22
CA LEU A 8 16.46 -7.97 15.05
C LEU A 8 14.97 -8.26 14.78
N THR A 9 14.06 -7.57 15.47
CA THR A 9 12.62 -7.70 15.26
C THR A 9 12.22 -7.22 13.88
N PHE A 10 12.69 -6.05 13.46
CA PHE A 10 12.46 -5.53 12.11
C PHE A 10 12.92 -6.52 11.04
N LEU A 11 14.13 -7.08 11.18
CA LEU A 11 14.67 -8.05 10.21
C LEU A 11 13.86 -9.36 10.17
N ARG A 12 13.41 -9.86 11.32
CA ARG A 12 12.51 -11.03 11.38
C ARG A 12 11.20 -10.76 10.65
N ASP A 13 10.60 -9.60 10.88
CA ASP A 13 9.35 -9.19 10.23
C ASP A 13 9.52 -8.91 8.75
N LEU A 14 10.66 -8.35 8.34
CA LEU A 14 11.02 -8.14 6.95
C LEU A 14 11.13 -9.47 6.20
N VAL A 15 11.86 -10.44 6.75
CA VAL A 15 11.98 -11.79 6.16
C VAL A 15 10.62 -12.49 6.11
N LYS A 16 9.82 -12.37 7.18
CA LYS A 16 8.47 -12.95 7.24
C LYS A 16 7.57 -12.35 6.16
N THR A 17 7.61 -11.04 5.97
CA THR A 17 6.80 -10.33 4.97
C THR A 17 7.29 -10.62 3.55
N SER A 18 8.61 -10.69 3.33
CA SER A 18 9.21 -11.03 2.04
C SER A 18 8.81 -12.41 1.52
N ARG A 19 8.52 -13.37 2.42
CA ARG A 19 8.06 -14.72 2.05
C ARG A 19 6.57 -14.78 1.74
N GLN A 20 5.81 -13.72 2.01
CA GLN A 20 4.37 -13.72 1.76
C GLN A 20 4.10 -13.70 0.25
N LYS A 21 3.23 -14.62 -0.19
CA LYS A 21 2.80 -14.66 -1.58
C LYS A 21 1.88 -13.48 -1.86
N ILE A 22 2.29 -12.63 -2.80
CA ILE A 22 1.44 -11.55 -3.32
C ILE A 22 0.45 -12.14 -4.32
N VAL A 23 -0.83 -11.91 -4.07
CA VAL A 23 -1.93 -12.21 -4.98
C VAL A 23 -2.16 -11.00 -5.88
N ARG A 24 -2.15 -11.20 -7.19
CA ARG A 24 -2.44 -10.14 -8.16
C ARG A 24 -3.88 -10.26 -8.61
N VAL A 25 -4.68 -9.23 -8.36
CA VAL A 25 -6.07 -9.15 -8.83
C VAL A 25 -6.13 -8.18 -9.99
N GLN A 26 -6.49 -8.68 -11.17
CA GLN A 26 -6.73 -7.86 -12.36
C GLN A 26 -8.18 -7.39 -12.39
N TRP A 27 -8.41 -6.14 -12.77
CA TRP A 27 -9.74 -5.56 -12.90
C TRP A 27 -9.73 -4.45 -13.97
N ILE A 28 -10.91 -4.12 -14.47
CA ILE A 28 -11.09 -3.09 -15.49
C ILE A 28 -11.72 -1.87 -14.82
N ASP A 29 -11.05 -0.73 -14.96
CA ASP A 29 -11.51 0.56 -14.44
C ASP A 29 -12.62 1.14 -15.35
N ARG A 30 -13.32 2.19 -14.91
CA ARG A 30 -14.46 2.77 -15.66
C ARG A 30 -14.07 3.39 -16.99
N ASP A 31 -12.81 3.80 -17.14
CA ASP A 31 -12.23 4.29 -18.38
C ASP A 31 -11.85 3.15 -19.36
N GLY A 32 -12.08 1.89 -18.99
CA GLY A 32 -11.70 0.71 -19.77
C GLY A 32 -10.25 0.27 -19.53
N THR A 33 -9.49 0.98 -18.69
CA THR A 33 -8.10 0.65 -18.40
C THR A 33 -8.01 -0.63 -17.57
N THR A 34 -7.19 -1.56 -18.02
CA THR A 34 -6.85 -2.75 -17.22
C THR A 34 -5.88 -2.35 -16.11
N ARG A 35 -6.25 -2.61 -14.86
CA ARG A 35 -5.42 -2.41 -13.68
C ARG A 35 -5.14 -3.73 -12.98
N VAL A 36 -4.00 -3.79 -12.30
CA VAL A 36 -3.61 -4.93 -11.46
C VAL A 36 -3.26 -4.41 -10.08
N THR A 37 -3.96 -4.92 -9.07
CA THR A 37 -3.69 -4.58 -7.67
C THR A 37 -2.98 -5.76 -6.99
N PRO A 38 -1.72 -5.61 -6.55
CA PRO A 38 -1.06 -6.59 -5.72
C PRO A 38 -1.62 -6.53 -4.29
N LEU A 39 -1.95 -7.69 -3.72
CA LEU A 39 -2.51 -7.84 -2.38
C LEU A 39 -1.73 -8.91 -1.63
N SER A 40 -1.53 -8.71 -0.33
CA SER A 40 -1.20 -9.81 0.58
C SER A 40 -2.35 -10.83 0.64
N GLN A 41 -2.05 -12.03 1.15
CA GLN A 41 -3.07 -13.06 1.34
C GLN A 41 -4.20 -12.59 2.27
N THR A 42 -3.88 -11.82 3.32
CA THR A 42 -4.84 -11.28 4.28
C THR A 42 -5.77 -10.27 3.61
N GLU A 43 -5.20 -9.33 2.84
CA GLU A 43 -5.98 -8.34 2.09
C GLU A 43 -6.89 -9.01 1.06
N ASN A 44 -6.37 -9.99 0.31
CA ASN A 44 -7.15 -10.75 -0.66
C ASN A 44 -8.30 -11.51 0.02
N THR A 45 -8.09 -12.08 1.20
CA THR A 45 -9.14 -12.76 1.98
C THR A 45 -10.23 -11.78 2.38
N ARG A 46 -9.85 -10.61 2.88
CA ARG A 46 -10.81 -9.55 3.26
C ARG A 46 -11.58 -9.04 2.05
N LEU A 47 -10.91 -8.84 0.91
CA LEU A 47 -11.54 -8.43 -0.35
C LEU A 47 -12.58 -9.47 -0.82
N LYS A 48 -12.24 -10.76 -0.74
CA LYS A 48 -13.17 -11.85 -1.07
C LYS A 48 -14.39 -11.88 -0.14
N GLN A 49 -14.21 -11.64 1.15
CA GLN A 49 -15.33 -11.57 2.10
C GLN A 49 -16.27 -10.40 1.78
N ILE A 50 -15.71 -9.22 1.43
CA ILE A 50 -16.51 -8.06 1.01
C ILE A 50 -17.27 -8.38 -0.28
N ALA A 51 -16.58 -8.95 -1.27
CA ALA A 51 -17.16 -9.34 -2.55
C ALA A 51 -18.32 -10.34 -2.35
N ALA A 52 -18.13 -11.36 -1.51
CA ALA A 52 -19.16 -12.34 -1.16
C ALA A 52 -20.37 -11.68 -0.49
N ARG A 53 -20.14 -10.78 0.48
CA ARG A 53 -21.23 -10.05 1.17
C ARG A 53 -22.06 -9.19 0.22
N LEU A 54 -21.43 -8.64 -0.82
CA LEU A 54 -22.07 -7.76 -1.80
C LEU A 54 -22.56 -8.53 -3.05
N GLY A 55 -22.40 -9.85 -3.11
CA GLY A 55 -22.81 -10.67 -4.25
C GLY A 55 -22.06 -10.35 -5.54
N THR A 56 -20.80 -9.90 -5.43
CA THR A 56 -19.98 -9.49 -6.58
C THR A 56 -18.60 -10.14 -6.54
N ASN A 57 -17.70 -9.75 -7.44
CA ASN A 57 -16.33 -10.27 -7.53
C ASN A 57 -15.30 -9.24 -6.99
N PRO A 58 -14.10 -9.71 -6.58
CA PRO A 58 -13.03 -8.85 -6.08
C PRO A 58 -12.64 -7.68 -7.00
N GLY A 59 -12.66 -7.86 -8.32
CA GLY A 59 -12.30 -6.81 -9.28
C GLY A 59 -13.33 -5.68 -9.34
N GLU A 60 -14.62 -6.01 -9.26
CA GLU A 60 -15.69 -5.02 -9.20
C GLU A 60 -15.63 -4.20 -7.90
N ILE A 61 -15.25 -4.82 -6.78
CA ILE A 61 -15.01 -4.09 -5.53
C ILE A 61 -13.86 -3.09 -5.70
N LEU A 62 -12.76 -3.49 -6.34
CA LEU A 62 -11.63 -2.59 -6.60
C LEU A 62 -12.04 -1.43 -7.52
N ARG A 63 -12.86 -1.71 -8.54
CA ARG A 63 -13.43 -0.68 -9.42
C ARG A 63 -14.26 0.34 -8.65
N GLN A 64 -15.13 -0.12 -7.77
CA GLN A 64 -15.94 0.77 -6.95
C GLN A 64 -15.09 1.57 -5.95
N ALA A 65 -14.09 0.91 -5.35
CA ALA A 65 -13.21 1.51 -4.35
C ALA A 65 -12.30 2.63 -4.93
N ALA A 66 -11.90 2.51 -6.19
CA ALA A 66 -11.03 3.50 -6.86
C ALA A 66 -11.64 4.92 -6.94
N HIS A 67 -12.95 5.05 -6.74
CA HIS A 67 -13.66 6.34 -6.76
C HIS A 67 -14.06 6.83 -5.38
N ILE A 68 -13.70 6.13 -4.30
CA ILE A 68 -13.94 6.61 -2.94
C ILE A 68 -13.01 7.81 -2.71
N PRO A 69 -13.55 9.02 -2.43
CA PRO A 69 -12.72 10.20 -2.20
C PRO A 69 -11.78 9.95 -1.01
N VAL A 70 -10.48 10.11 -1.25
CA VAL A 70 -9.50 10.10 -0.15
C VAL A 70 -9.51 11.48 0.48
N PRO A 71 -9.68 11.62 1.82
CA PRO A 71 -9.54 12.89 2.49
C PRO A 71 -8.16 13.47 2.15
N LYS A 72 -8.10 14.73 1.72
CA LYS A 72 -6.82 15.40 1.49
C LYS A 72 -6.09 15.45 2.83
N TYR A 73 -4.94 14.77 2.92
CA TYR A 73 -4.03 14.95 4.04
C TYR A 73 -3.64 16.42 4.10
N THR A 74 -4.11 17.15 5.11
CA THR A 74 -3.60 18.48 5.46
C THR A 74 -2.24 18.26 6.12
N GLY A 75 -1.21 18.07 5.30
CA GLY A 75 0.15 17.81 5.76
C GLY A 75 0.65 18.89 6.71
N LYS A 76 1.04 18.48 7.91
CA LYS A 76 1.94 19.25 8.77
C LYS A 76 3.28 19.34 8.03
N LYS A 77 3.73 20.56 7.71
CA LYS A 77 5.03 20.85 7.06
C LYS A 77 6.17 20.12 7.80
N SER A 78 6.92 19.29 7.09
CA SER A 78 8.28 18.91 7.47
C SER A 78 9.20 20.13 7.28
N PRO A 79 10.02 20.54 8.26
CA PRO A 79 11.00 21.60 8.08
C PRO A 79 12.26 20.99 7.44
N SER A 80 12.46 21.20 6.14
CA SER A 80 13.71 20.85 5.48
C SER A 80 13.99 21.84 4.36
N SER A 81 14.69 22.91 4.71
CA SER A 81 15.56 23.66 3.80
C SER A 81 16.60 24.35 4.69
N GLU A 82 17.67 23.61 5.00
CA GLU A 82 18.97 24.18 5.32
C GLU A 82 19.41 25.03 4.14
N ASP A 83 19.38 26.35 4.34
CA ASP A 83 19.96 27.35 3.46
C ASP A 83 21.49 27.36 3.69
N ASN A 84 22.21 26.50 2.96
CA ASN A 84 23.66 26.57 2.85
C ASN A 84 24.01 27.44 1.65
N GLY A 85 24.13 28.74 1.88
CA GLY A 85 24.64 29.72 0.93
C GLY A 85 25.90 30.39 1.45
N ASP A 86 27.04 29.68 1.37
CA ASP A 86 28.35 30.33 1.35
C ASP A 86 28.58 30.90 -0.05
N PRO A 87 28.97 32.18 -0.15
CA PRO A 87 29.94 32.52 -1.17
C PRO A 87 31.12 33.28 -0.58
N ALA A 88 32.26 32.61 -0.64
CA ALA A 88 33.59 33.19 -0.81
C ALA A 88 33.59 34.54 -1.55
N ASN A 89 34.11 35.59 -0.90
CA ASN A 89 35.33 36.31 -1.28
C ASN A 89 35.61 37.44 -0.28
#